data_AF-A0AA41YC59-F1
#
_entry.id   AF-A0AA41YC59-F1
#
_cell.length_a   1.000
_cell.length_b   1.000
_cell.length_c   1.000
_cell.angle_alpha   90.00
_cell.angle_beta   90.00
_cell.angle_gamma   90.00
#
_symmetry.space_group_name_H-M   'P 1'
#
loop_
_entity.id
_entity.type
_entity.pdbx_description
1 polymer ?
#
loop_
_entity_poly.entity_id
_entity_poly.type
_entity_poly.pdbx_seq_one_letter_code
_entity_poly.pdbx_strand_id
1 'polypeptide(L)'
;MKRIILFSAIGVVVLLGCTLLVAYIWIDCCAKENITVAQQKYGGTAEEALIAFVRDESNPARDRTHLAVWTLGQIGSEQALPVLHELYHDDPEGKTCKGRHDSVICQYELHKAIESIENGVLLSHARLKR
;
A
#
# COMPACT_ATOMS: atom_id res chain seq x y z
N MET A 1 36.33 -2.39 27.27
CA MET A 1 34.91 -2.03 27.47
C MET A 1 34.39 -1.06 26.39
N LYS A 2 34.91 0.17 26.25
CA LYS A 2 34.43 1.14 25.24
C LYS A 2 34.43 0.63 23.78
N ARG A 3 35.47 -0.10 23.36
CA ARG A 3 35.56 -0.71 22.01
C ARG A 3 34.50 -1.80 21.78
N ILE A 4 34.19 -2.61 22.80
CA ILE A 4 33.18 -3.68 22.72
C ILE A 4 31.78 -3.08 22.59
N ILE A 5 31.48 -2.03 23.36
CA ILE A 5 30.22 -1.28 23.27
C ILE A 5 30.07 -0.65 21.88
N LEU A 6 31.15 -0.08 21.32
CA LEU A 6 31.14 0.50 19.98
C LEU A 6 30.83 -0.55 18.90
N PHE A 7 31.50 -1.71 18.90
CA PHE A 7 31.23 -2.77 17.92
C PHE A 7 29.82 -3.34 18.04
N SER A 8 29.34 -3.51 19.28
CA SER A 8 27.96 -3.93 19.53
C SER A 8 26.95 -2.92 18.97
N ALA A 9 27.16 -1.61 19.21
CA ALA A 9 26.30 -0.56 18.69
C ALA A 9 26.28 -0.51 17.16
N ILE A 10 27.45 -0.64 16.51
CA ILE A 10 27.55 -0.72 15.05
C ILE A 10 26.79 -1.94 14.52
N GLY A 11 26.95 -3.10 15.17
CA GLY A 11 26.24 -4.32 14.79
C GLY A 11 24.72 -4.16 14.83
N VAL A 12 24.18 -3.50 15.86
CA VAL A 12 22.75 -3.21 15.97
C VAL A 12 22.28 -2.27 14.87
N VAL A 13 23.03 -1.20 14.58
CA VAL A 13 22.68 -0.24 13.51
C VAL A 13 22.68 -0.92 12.14
N VAL A 14 23.69 -1.75 11.85
CA VAL A 14 23.76 -2.52 10.60
C VAL A 14 22.57 -3.47 10.50
N LEU A 15 22.26 -4.21 11.57
CA LEU A 15 21.12 -5.13 11.58
C LEU A 15 19.80 -4.41 11.31
N LEU A 16 19.56 -3.27 11.98
CA LEU A 16 18.38 -2.44 11.75
C LEU A 16 18.32 -1.89 10.32
N GLY A 17 19.45 -1.46 9.76
CA GLY A 17 19.53 -1.00 8.37
C GLY A 17 19.18 -2.12 7.38
N CYS A 18 19.69 -3.33 7.60
CA CYS A 18 19.39 -4.49 6.77
C CYS A 18 17.91 -4.90 6.84
N THR A 19 17.29 -4.89 8.02
CA THR A 19 15.87 -5.25 8.14
C THR A 19 14.96 -4.26 7.43
N LEU A 20 15.23 -2.95 7.56
CA LEU A 20 14.49 -1.91 6.85
C LEU A 20 14.65 -2.04 5.33
N LEU A 21 15.87 -2.33 4.85
CA LEU A 21 16.13 -2.53 3.42
C LEU A 21 15.37 -3.74 2.86
N VAL A 22 15.39 -4.87 3.58
CA VAL A 22 14.65 -6.08 3.17
C VAL A 22 13.14 -5.81 3.13
N ALA A 23 12.61 -5.15 4.16
CA ALA A 23 11.18 -4.79 4.19
C ALA A 23 10.80 -3.87 3.02
N TYR A 24 11.63 -2.87 2.71
CA TYR A 24 11.42 -1.97 1.57
C TYR A 24 11.41 -2.73 0.24
N ILE A 25 12.38 -3.61 0.00
CA ILE A 25 12.45 -4.42 -1.23
C ILE A 25 11.24 -5.36 -1.32
N TRP A 26 10.80 -5.94 -0.21
CA TRP A 26 9.64 -6.81 -0.17
C TRP A 26 8.36 -6.09 -0.60
N ILE A 27 8.08 -4.93 0.00
CA ILE A 27 6.91 -4.10 -0.34
C ILE A 27 6.96 -3.70 -1.82
N ASP A 28 8.14 -3.34 -2.32
CA ASP A 28 8.32 -2.99 -3.74
C ASP A 28 7.97 -4.13 -4.69
N CYS A 29 8.40 -5.35 -4.36
CA CYS A 29 8.09 -6.54 -5.14
C CYS A 29 6.58 -6.84 -5.14
N CYS A 30 5.93 -6.80 -3.97
CA CYS A 30 4.48 -7.00 -3.86
C CYS A 30 3.70 -5.93 -4.64
N ALA A 31 4.10 -4.66 -4.53
CA ALA A 31 3.46 -3.56 -5.27
C ALA A 31 3.57 -3.76 -6.79
N LYS A 32 4.74 -4.16 -7.30
CA LYS A 32 4.93 -4.46 -8.73
C LYS A 32 4.08 -5.63 -9.22
N GLU A 33 3.97 -6.68 -8.42
CA GLU A 33 3.13 -7.84 -8.75
C GLU A 33 1.66 -7.40 -8.85
N ASN A 34 1.17 -6.64 -7.87
CA ASN A 34 -0.18 -6.09 -7.87
C ASN A 34 -0.46 -5.18 -9.06
N ILE A 35 0.48 -4.28 -9.38
CA ILE A 35 0.41 -3.41 -10.57
C ILE A 35 0.31 -4.26 -11.83
N THR A 36 1.13 -5.30 -11.95
CA THR A 36 1.13 -6.20 -13.11
C THR A 36 -0.22 -6.89 -13.26
N VAL A 37 -0.81 -7.40 -12.17
CA VAL A 37 -2.15 -8.01 -12.18
C VAL A 37 -3.20 -7.03 -12.67
N ALA A 38 -3.18 -5.79 -12.17
CA ALA A 38 -4.12 -4.75 -12.59
C ALA A 38 -3.93 -4.37 -14.07
N GLN A 39 -2.70 -4.16 -14.52
CA GLN A 39 -2.37 -3.81 -15.90
C GLN A 39 -2.72 -4.93 -16.89
N GLN A 40 -2.57 -6.19 -16.50
CA GLN A 40 -2.99 -7.32 -17.33
C GLN A 40 -4.50 -7.32 -17.58
N LYS A 41 -5.31 -6.86 -16.62
CA LYS A 41 -6.77 -6.83 -16.74
C LYS A 41 -7.28 -5.55 -17.42
N TYR A 42 -6.74 -4.38 -17.08
CA TYR A 42 -7.28 -3.08 -17.52
C TYR A 42 -6.38 -2.29 -18.48
N GLY A 43 -5.10 -2.65 -18.61
CA GLY A 43 -4.10 -1.89 -19.35
C GLY A 43 -3.77 -0.53 -18.71
N GLY A 44 -3.00 0.30 -19.43
CA GLY A 44 -2.65 1.65 -18.99
C GLY A 44 -1.48 1.73 -18.01
N THR A 45 -1.29 2.91 -17.44
CA THR A 45 -0.31 3.17 -16.36
C THR A 45 -0.69 2.41 -15.08
N ALA A 46 0.26 2.31 -14.15
CA ALA A 46 0.01 1.67 -12.86
C ALA A 46 -1.20 2.29 -12.12
N GLU A 47 -1.28 3.63 -12.08
CA GLU A 47 -2.38 4.36 -11.43
C GLU A 47 -3.73 4.08 -12.13
N GLU A 48 -3.80 4.22 -13.45
CA GLU A 48 -5.03 3.98 -14.22
C GLU A 48 -5.55 2.55 -14.03
N ALA A 49 -4.65 1.56 -14.13
CA ALA A 49 -5.00 0.15 -13.99
C ALA A 49 -5.53 -0.17 -12.59
N LEU A 50 -4.86 0.31 -11.54
CA LEU A 50 -5.26 0.08 -10.16
C LEU A 50 -6.57 0.81 -9.82
N ILE A 51 -6.77 2.03 -10.31
CA ILE A 51 -8.04 2.77 -10.14
C ILE A 51 -9.18 2.03 -10.83
N ALA A 52 -8.97 1.52 -12.04
CA ALA A 52 -9.95 0.70 -12.74
C ALA A 52 -10.27 -0.59 -11.96
N PHE A 53 -9.23 -1.24 -11.40
CA PHE A 53 -9.40 -2.43 -10.55
C PHE A 53 -10.24 -2.14 -9.30
N VAL A 54 -9.99 -1.02 -8.61
CA VAL A 54 -10.77 -0.59 -7.44
C VAL A 54 -12.22 -0.29 -7.83
N ARG A 55 -12.49 0.30 -8.99
CA ARG A 55 -13.87 0.67 -9.41
C ARG A 55 -14.71 -0.53 -9.87
N ASP A 56 -14.08 -1.56 -10.43
CA ASP A 56 -14.80 -2.72 -10.95
C ASP A 56 -15.34 -3.60 -9.81
N GLU A 57 -16.66 -3.53 -9.58
CA GLU A 57 -17.35 -4.31 -8.55
C GLU A 57 -17.41 -5.81 -8.84
N SER A 58 -17.07 -6.25 -10.06
CA SER A 58 -16.90 -7.67 -10.36
C SER A 58 -15.63 -8.27 -9.76
N ASN A 59 -14.65 -7.44 -9.37
CA ASN A 59 -13.48 -7.89 -8.62
C ASN A 59 -13.87 -8.23 -7.18
N PRO A 60 -13.29 -9.29 -6.58
CA PRO A 60 -13.48 -9.59 -5.18
C PRO A 60 -13.17 -8.39 -4.30
N ALA A 61 -14.03 -8.10 -3.31
CA ALA A 61 -13.84 -6.96 -2.41
C ALA A 61 -12.50 -7.03 -1.66
N ARG A 62 -12.06 -8.25 -1.36
CA ARG A 62 -10.74 -8.54 -0.80
C ARG A 62 -9.60 -8.06 -1.69
N ASP A 63 -9.67 -8.32 -2.99
CA ASP A 63 -8.61 -7.94 -3.93
C ASP A 63 -8.66 -6.43 -4.19
N ARG A 64 -9.86 -5.87 -4.36
CA ARG A 64 -10.03 -4.40 -4.42
C ARG A 64 -9.37 -3.71 -3.21
N THR A 65 -9.45 -4.32 -2.03
CA THR A 65 -8.81 -3.82 -0.80
C THR A 65 -7.30 -4.07 -0.76
N HIS A 66 -6.88 -5.34 -0.74
CA HIS A 66 -5.50 -5.73 -0.41
C HIS A 66 -4.54 -5.65 -1.59
N LEU A 67 -5.04 -5.77 -2.82
CA LEU A 67 -4.25 -5.58 -4.02
C LEU A 67 -4.30 -4.11 -4.41
N ALA A 68 -5.48 -3.58 -4.70
CA ALA A 68 -5.57 -2.30 -5.39
C ALA A 68 -5.47 -1.09 -4.44
N VAL A 69 -6.34 -0.97 -3.43
CA VAL A 69 -6.30 0.14 -2.46
C VAL A 69 -4.96 0.20 -1.73
N TRP A 70 -4.45 -0.93 -1.23
CA TRP A 70 -3.15 -0.96 -0.56
C TRP A 70 -2.02 -0.46 -1.47
N THR A 71 -1.96 -0.94 -2.72
CA THR A 71 -0.89 -0.56 -3.66
C THR A 71 -0.97 0.93 -4.02
N LEU A 72 -2.18 1.47 -4.23
CA LEU A 72 -2.40 2.90 -4.47
C LEU A 72 -1.85 3.75 -3.32
N GLY A 73 -2.06 3.30 -2.07
CA GLY A 73 -1.48 3.93 -0.88
C GLY A 73 0.05 3.86 -0.85
N GLN A 74 0.64 2.69 -1.16
CA GLN A 74 2.11 2.51 -1.17
C GLN A 74 2.81 3.37 -2.21
N ILE A 75 2.22 3.52 -3.40
CA ILE A 75 2.78 4.35 -4.47
C ILE A 75 2.42 5.82 -4.30
N GLY A 76 1.57 6.19 -3.34
CA GLY A 76 1.15 7.56 -3.12
C GLY A 76 0.35 8.14 -4.29
N SER A 77 -0.59 7.37 -4.86
CA SER A 77 -1.36 7.79 -6.04
C SER A 77 -2.34 8.92 -5.73
N GLU A 78 -1.94 10.15 -6.02
CA GLU A 78 -2.81 11.34 -5.88
C GLU A 78 -4.02 11.27 -6.83
N GLN A 79 -3.86 10.64 -8.00
CA GLN A 79 -4.95 10.44 -8.95
C GLN A 79 -6.07 9.55 -8.40
N ALA A 80 -5.75 8.67 -7.45
CA ALA A 80 -6.73 7.78 -6.83
C ALA A 80 -7.53 8.45 -5.73
N LEU A 81 -7.08 9.58 -5.15
CA LEU A 81 -7.74 10.21 -4.00
C LEU A 81 -9.25 10.42 -4.20
N PRO A 82 -9.75 10.96 -5.34
CA PRO A 82 -11.19 11.13 -5.53
C PRO A 82 -11.98 9.80 -5.41
N VAL A 83 -11.41 8.71 -5.91
CA VAL A 83 -12.04 7.37 -5.87
C VAL A 83 -11.99 6.77 -4.48
N LEU A 84 -10.86 6.91 -3.78
CA LEU A 84 -10.72 6.39 -2.43
C LEU A 84 -11.65 7.13 -1.46
N HIS A 85 -11.77 8.46 -1.60
CA HIS A 85 -12.71 9.28 -0.82
C HIS A 85 -14.17 8.95 -1.13
N GLU A 86 -14.53 8.70 -2.38
CA GLU A 86 -15.89 8.25 -2.77
C GLU A 86 -16.29 6.93 -2.07
N LEU A 87 -15.33 6.02 -1.92
CA LEU A 87 -15.53 4.69 -1.30
C LEU A 87 -15.38 4.69 0.23
N TYR A 88 -14.89 5.80 0.81
CA TYR A 88 -14.66 5.93 2.24
C TYR A 88 -15.89 6.49 2.95
N HIS A 89 -16.23 5.90 4.09
CA HIS A 89 -17.44 6.18 4.85
C HIS A 89 -17.13 6.48 6.33
N ASP A 90 -16.06 7.23 6.59
CA ASP A 90 -15.67 7.73 7.91
C ASP A 90 -15.53 6.63 9.00
N ASP A 91 -15.01 5.46 8.63
CA ASP A 91 -14.70 4.36 9.56
C ASP A 91 -13.18 4.09 9.62
N PRO A 92 -12.40 4.96 10.30
CA PRO A 92 -10.95 4.85 10.37
C PRO A 92 -10.47 3.62 11.17
N GLU A 93 -11.35 2.97 11.94
CA GLU A 93 -11.02 1.75 12.69
C GLU A 93 -11.38 0.47 11.92
N GLY A 94 -12.08 0.58 10.78
CA GLY A 94 -12.52 -0.56 9.98
C GLY A 94 -13.52 -1.48 10.69
N LYS A 95 -14.32 -0.95 11.62
CA LYS A 95 -15.36 -1.71 12.33
C LYS A 95 -16.35 -2.35 11.36
N THR A 96 -16.59 -1.69 10.24
CA THR A 96 -17.48 -2.14 9.17
C THR A 96 -16.88 -3.28 8.32
N CYS A 97 -15.56 -3.44 8.21
CA CYS A 97 -14.98 -4.57 7.46
C CYS A 97 -14.65 -5.80 8.33
N LYS A 98 -14.80 -5.73 9.65
CA LYS A 98 -14.46 -6.82 10.56
C LYS A 98 -15.23 -8.11 10.23
N GLY A 99 -14.49 -9.15 9.80
CA GLY A 99 -15.05 -10.44 9.41
C GLY A 99 -15.80 -10.44 8.07
N ARG A 100 -15.70 -9.35 7.28
CA ARG A 100 -16.41 -9.16 6.01
C ARG A 100 -15.48 -8.77 4.86
N HIS A 101 -14.19 -9.06 4.97
CA HIS A 101 -13.17 -8.66 4.00
C HIS A 101 -13.42 -9.22 2.59
N ASP A 102 -14.15 -10.33 2.46
CA ASP A 102 -14.51 -10.89 1.15
C ASP A 102 -15.75 -10.24 0.52
N SER A 103 -16.50 -9.42 1.26
CA SER A 103 -17.79 -8.86 0.83
C SER A 103 -17.82 -7.34 0.72
N VAL A 104 -16.96 -6.63 1.45
CA VAL A 104 -16.90 -5.16 1.44
C VAL A 104 -15.46 -4.68 1.36
N ILE A 105 -15.24 -3.52 0.72
CA ILE A 105 -13.93 -2.86 0.77
C ILE A 105 -13.64 -2.44 2.20
N CYS A 106 -12.44 -2.72 2.68
CA CYS A 106 -12.10 -2.40 4.06
C CYS A 106 -11.83 -0.91 4.27
N GLN A 107 -12.66 -0.29 5.10
CA GLN A 107 -12.60 1.13 5.43
C GLN A 107 -11.29 1.52 6.12
N TYR A 108 -10.71 0.63 6.94
CA TYR A 108 -9.38 0.84 7.52
C TYR A 108 -8.28 0.95 6.48
N GLU A 109 -8.30 0.11 5.44
CA GLU A 109 -7.28 0.15 4.38
C GLU A 109 -7.47 1.36 3.47
N LEU A 110 -8.72 1.77 3.20
CA LEU A 110 -9.01 3.04 2.54
C LEU A 110 -8.46 4.23 3.33
N HIS A 111 -8.76 4.30 4.63
CA HIS A 111 -8.27 5.35 5.51
C HIS A 111 -6.74 5.46 5.49
N LYS A 112 -6.03 4.35 5.71
CA LYS A 112 -4.56 4.33 5.64
C LYS A 112 -4.03 4.73 4.26
N ALA A 113 -4.65 4.26 3.18
CA ALA A 113 -4.20 4.59 1.84
C ALA A 113 -4.34 6.10 1.58
N ILE A 114 -5.50 6.68 1.94
CA ILE A 114 -5.75 8.12 1.86
C ILE A 114 -4.72 8.89 2.68
N GLU A 115 -4.56 8.56 3.97
CA GLU A 115 -3.58 9.24 4.84
C GLU A 115 -2.14 9.13 4.32
N SER A 116 -1.76 7.96 3.78
CA SER A 116 -0.44 7.72 3.17
C SER A 116 -0.21 8.61 1.95
N ILE A 117 -1.23 8.81 1.13
CA ILE A 117 -1.15 9.67 -0.06
C ILE A 117 -1.11 11.15 0.33
N GLU A 118 -1.98 11.58 1.24
CA GLU A 118 -2.13 13.01 1.61
C GLU A 118 -0.97 13.53 2.46
N ASN A 119 -0.52 12.75 3.43
CA ASN A 119 0.55 13.18 4.34
C ASN A 119 1.96 12.79 3.84
N GLY A 120 2.02 11.92 2.82
CA GLY A 120 3.25 11.36 2.31
C GLY A 120 3.90 10.38 3.28
N VAL A 121 4.66 9.43 2.72
CA VAL A 121 5.43 8.46 3.49
C VAL A 121 6.91 8.59 3.14
N LEU A 122 7.77 8.64 4.15
CA LEU A 122 9.23 8.77 4.00
C LEU A 122 9.81 7.67 3.09
N LEU A 123 9.23 6.47 3.13
CA LEU A 123 9.60 5.31 2.33
C LEU A 123 8.50 4.96 1.31
N SER A 124 7.97 5.97 0.60
CA SER A 124 6.99 5.72 -0.46
C SER A 124 7.59 5.02 -1.67
N HIS A 125 6.77 4.26 -2.39
CA HIS A 125 7.12 3.60 -3.64
C HIS A 125 6.67 4.42 -4.87
N ALA A 126 6.67 5.76 -4.76
CA ALA A 126 6.15 6.69 -5.77
C ALA A 126 6.78 6.55 -7.17
N ARG A 127 7.97 5.95 -7.26
CA ARG A 127 8.61 5.60 -8.54
C ARG A 127 7.81 4.57 -9.37
N LEU A 128 6.86 3.87 -8.76
CA LEU A 128 6.02 2.86 -9.41
C LEU A 128 4.69 3.43 -9.94
N LYS A 129 4.45 4.75 -9.85
CA LYS A 129 3.22 5.39 -10.37
C LYS A 129 3.05 5.26 -11.90
N ARG A 130 4.14 5.12 -12.64
CA ARG A 130 4.14 5.10 -14.11
C ARG A 130 4.17 3.69 -14.65
#